data_AF-A0AAW9XDH3-F1
#
_entry.id   AF-A0AAW9XDH3-F1
#
_cell.length_a   1.000
_cell.length_b   1.000
_cell.length_c   1.000
_cell.angle_alpha   90.00
_cell.angle_beta   90.00
_cell.angle_gamma   90.00
#
_symmetry.space_group_name_H-M   'P 1'
#
loop_
_entity.id
_entity.type
_entity.pdbx_description
1 polymer ?
#
loop_
_entity_poly.entity_id
_entity_poly.type
_entity_poly.pdbx_seq_one_letter_code
_entity_poly.pdbx_strand_id
1 'polypeptide(L)'
;MLKLTNMKISFVAIFISIAVILLIIGVRLAPFAILPNFRLSIIGLPIKITGFIFGPFVGFLTGLLADLITFLFIPGVYSWYYTLFLSLAGFIPGVSFWFFVIKGKKWFEKKSILSRLEQKIFNQKRKIFDLTYHKISYNTNDDFLEKKIQQKLLFLQKKVKKIENWKEEKALLNFYWIASILILISITMITIYVVLFSSSIDFSQSRFISNKISFLVLTLFGTFSMIIFLIFARFIKFFRKNERYLTIVPIIVFSALQEPITNIIAAKGDVQSGALINFDTAFLTHIITSPVKIWINLSVIYFTAKAVVPLVYKKFAYSIN
;
A
#
# COMPACT_ATOMS: atom_id res chain seq x y z
N MET A 1 -17.70 2.52 -3.94
CA MET A 1 -17.13 1.59 -4.93
C MET A 1 -16.86 2.39 -6.20
N LEU A 2 -15.63 2.45 -6.72
CA LEU A 2 -15.34 3.17 -7.96
C LEU A 2 -16.02 2.41 -9.12
N LYS A 3 -16.96 3.05 -9.83
CA LYS A 3 -17.65 2.46 -10.98
C LYS A 3 -16.60 2.07 -12.03
N LEU A 4 -16.52 0.79 -12.41
CA LEU A 4 -15.67 0.35 -13.52
C LEU A 4 -16.23 0.96 -14.80
N THR A 5 -15.40 1.69 -15.53
CA THR A 5 -15.73 2.18 -16.86
C THR A 5 -15.18 1.21 -17.89
N ASN A 6 -15.76 1.18 -19.09
CA ASN A 6 -15.29 0.30 -20.19
C ASN A 6 -13.79 0.46 -20.43
N MET A 7 -13.29 1.70 -20.40
CA MET A 7 -11.85 1.99 -20.52
C MET A 7 -11.00 1.32 -19.43
N LYS A 8 -11.45 1.32 -18.17
CA LYS A 8 -10.72 0.67 -17.07
C LYS A 8 -10.70 -0.84 -17.24
N ILE A 9 -11.80 -1.44 -17.70
CA ILE A 9 -11.88 -2.87 -18.01
C ILE A 9 -10.86 -3.21 -19.11
N SER A 10 -10.79 -2.41 -20.17
CA SER A 10 -9.80 -2.61 -21.24
C SER A 10 -8.36 -2.54 -20.74
N PHE A 11 -8.02 -1.57 -19.89
CA PHE A 11 -6.67 -1.52 -19.30
C PHE A 11 -6.35 -2.72 -18.41
N VAL A 12 -7.31 -3.18 -17.60
CA VAL A 12 -7.15 -4.37 -16.77
C VAL A 12 -6.91 -5.61 -17.64
N ALA A 13 -7.66 -5.77 -18.73
CA ALA A 13 -7.45 -6.85 -19.69
C ALA A 13 -6.05 -6.79 -20.34
N ILE A 14 -5.59 -5.59 -20.73
CA ILE A 14 -4.23 -5.38 -21.25
C ILE A 14 -3.18 -5.82 -20.22
N PHE A 15 -3.34 -5.47 -18.95
CA PHE A 15 -2.40 -5.87 -17.90
C PHE A 15 -2.40 -7.37 -17.61
N ILE A 16 -3.56 -8.03 -17.66
CA ILE A 16 -3.65 -9.50 -17.57
C ILE A 16 -2.86 -10.12 -18.73
N SER A 17 -3.09 -9.66 -19.96
CA SER A 17 -2.38 -10.14 -21.14
C SER A 17 -0.86 -9.91 -21.04
N ILE A 18 -0.43 -8.74 -20.57
CA ILE A 18 0.99 -8.42 -20.34
C ILE A 18 1.58 -9.37 -19.29
N ALA A 19 0.87 -9.65 -18.19
CA ALA A 19 1.33 -10.58 -17.16
C ALA A 19 1.59 -11.99 -17.72
N VAL A 20 0.65 -12.49 -18.51
CA VAL A 20 0.73 -13.82 -19.14
C VAL A 20 1.86 -13.85 -20.18
N ILE A 21 1.93 -12.86 -21.07
CA ILE A 21 2.95 -12.78 -22.12
C ILE A 21 4.35 -12.65 -21.54
N LEU A 22 4.55 -11.82 -20.51
CA LEU A 22 5.85 -11.66 -19.86
C LEU A 22 6.36 -12.98 -19.29
N LEU A 23 5.49 -13.84 -18.76
CA LEU A 23 5.90 -15.16 -18.32
C LEU A 23 6.23 -16.08 -19.49
N ILE A 24 5.38 -16.13 -20.53
CA ILE A 24 5.63 -16.98 -21.71
C ILE A 24 6.98 -16.66 -22.33
N ILE A 25 7.29 -15.37 -22.50
CA ILE A 25 8.57 -14.92 -23.02
C ILE A 25 9.68 -15.23 -22.01
N GLY A 26 9.48 -14.96 -20.72
CA GLY A 26 10.47 -15.21 -19.67
C GLY A 26 10.90 -16.67 -19.59
N VAL A 27 9.95 -17.61 -19.65
CA VAL A 27 10.22 -19.05 -19.65
C VAL A 27 10.96 -19.50 -20.91
N ARG A 28 10.66 -18.90 -22.07
CA ARG A 28 11.36 -19.22 -23.34
C ARG A 28 12.78 -18.70 -23.40
N LEU A 29 13.03 -17.49 -22.90
CA LEU A 29 14.35 -16.87 -22.91
C LEU A 29 15.24 -17.40 -21.80
N ALA A 30 14.66 -17.72 -20.65
CA ALA A 30 15.40 -18.06 -19.45
C ALA A 30 14.73 -19.28 -18.77
N PRO A 31 15.24 -20.51 -18.97
CA PRO A 31 14.61 -21.71 -18.42
C PRO A 31 14.46 -21.69 -16.88
N PHE A 32 15.31 -20.96 -16.17
CA PHE A 32 15.19 -20.76 -14.72
C PHE A 32 13.95 -19.96 -14.30
N ALA A 33 13.30 -19.24 -15.22
CA ALA A 33 12.04 -18.53 -14.95
C ALA A 33 10.86 -19.49 -14.68
N ILE A 34 11.04 -20.79 -14.93
CA ILE A 34 10.08 -21.85 -14.55
C ILE A 34 10.08 -22.05 -13.02
N LEU A 35 11.18 -21.75 -12.33
CA LEU A 35 11.26 -21.89 -10.89
C LEU A 35 10.19 -21.01 -10.21
N PRO A 36 9.43 -21.53 -9.23
CA PRO A 36 8.29 -20.84 -8.63
C PRO A 36 8.60 -19.40 -8.20
N ASN A 37 9.75 -19.18 -7.55
CA ASN A 37 10.14 -17.85 -7.07
C ASN A 37 10.27 -16.80 -8.20
N PHE A 38 10.91 -17.17 -9.32
CA PHE A 38 11.08 -16.27 -10.46
C PHE A 38 9.77 -16.10 -11.24
N ARG A 39 9.04 -17.20 -11.46
CA ARG A 39 7.70 -17.19 -12.08
C ARG A 39 6.77 -16.20 -11.38
N LEU A 40 6.62 -16.35 -10.07
CA LEU A 40 5.75 -15.51 -9.25
C LEU A 40 6.18 -14.04 -9.24
N SER A 41 7.48 -13.78 -9.31
CA SER A 41 8.03 -12.42 -9.37
C SER A 41 7.74 -11.73 -10.71
N ILE A 42 7.88 -12.44 -11.84
CA ILE A 42 7.65 -11.90 -13.19
C ILE A 42 6.16 -11.59 -13.41
N ILE A 43 5.27 -12.55 -13.15
CA ILE A 43 3.82 -12.36 -13.29
C ILE A 43 3.32 -11.31 -12.30
N GLY A 44 3.89 -11.29 -11.09
CA GLY A 44 3.48 -10.40 -10.01
C GLY A 44 3.64 -8.92 -10.31
N LEU A 45 4.59 -8.51 -11.17
CA LEU A 45 4.85 -7.09 -11.43
C LEU A 45 3.65 -6.37 -12.10
N PRO A 46 3.13 -6.81 -13.26
CA PRO A 46 1.91 -6.22 -13.84
C PRO A 46 0.69 -6.27 -12.93
N ILE A 47 0.55 -7.33 -12.13
CA ILE A 47 -0.55 -7.47 -11.17
C ILE A 47 -0.45 -6.40 -10.07
N LYS A 48 0.75 -6.19 -9.50
CA LYS A 48 1.02 -5.14 -8.50
C LYS A 48 0.67 -3.75 -9.05
N ILE A 49 1.07 -3.47 -10.29
CA ILE A 49 0.75 -2.21 -10.98
C ILE A 49 -0.76 -2.05 -11.12
N THR A 50 -1.46 -3.10 -11.56
CA THR A 50 -2.92 -3.08 -11.72
C THR A 50 -3.62 -2.80 -10.41
N GLY A 51 -3.22 -3.48 -9.34
CA GLY A 51 -3.70 -3.23 -7.99
C GLY A 51 -3.47 -1.80 -7.53
N PHE A 52 -2.24 -1.30 -7.72
CA PHE A 52 -1.86 0.06 -7.35
C PHE A 52 -2.68 1.13 -8.09
N ILE A 53 -2.96 0.95 -9.39
CA ILE A 53 -3.65 1.97 -10.20
C ILE A 53 -5.17 1.87 -10.07
N PHE A 54 -5.73 0.66 -10.08
CA PHE A 54 -7.18 0.42 -10.18
C PHE A 54 -7.82 0.04 -8.84
N GLY A 55 -7.03 -0.22 -7.81
CA GLY A 55 -7.48 -0.50 -6.45
C GLY A 55 -7.50 -1.99 -6.08
N PRO A 56 -7.81 -2.29 -4.81
CA PRO A 56 -7.53 -3.61 -4.21
C PRO A 56 -8.33 -4.75 -4.83
N PHE A 57 -9.64 -4.53 -5.06
CA PHE A 57 -10.51 -5.58 -5.60
C PHE A 57 -10.15 -5.94 -7.05
N VAL A 58 -9.83 -4.93 -7.87
CA VAL A 58 -9.40 -5.14 -9.26
C VAL A 58 -8.04 -5.85 -9.29
N GLY A 59 -7.11 -5.43 -8.43
CA GLY A 59 -5.82 -6.11 -8.29
C GLY A 59 -5.95 -7.58 -7.89
N PHE A 60 -6.82 -7.87 -6.91
CA PHE A 60 -7.10 -9.24 -6.46
C PHE A 60 -7.60 -10.12 -7.62
N LEU A 61 -8.65 -9.66 -8.32
CA LEU A 61 -9.20 -10.40 -9.46
C LEU A 61 -8.19 -10.56 -10.60
N THR A 62 -7.39 -9.53 -10.86
CA THR A 62 -6.33 -9.57 -11.88
C THR A 62 -5.32 -10.66 -11.57
N GLY A 63 -4.88 -10.78 -10.31
CA GLY A 63 -3.94 -11.83 -9.91
C GLY A 63 -4.52 -13.23 -10.01
N LEU A 64 -5.78 -13.41 -9.58
CA LEU A 64 -6.50 -14.67 -9.71
C LEU A 64 -6.61 -15.09 -11.18
N LEU A 65 -7.11 -14.21 -12.05
CA LEU A 65 -7.33 -14.51 -13.46
C LEU A 65 -6.00 -14.71 -14.21
N ALA A 66 -4.99 -13.89 -13.92
CA ALA A 66 -3.68 -14.02 -14.55
C ALA A 66 -3.05 -15.38 -14.25
N ASP A 67 -3.15 -15.90 -13.02
CA ASP A 67 -2.62 -17.22 -12.69
C ASP A 67 -3.37 -18.34 -13.43
N LEU A 68 -4.71 -18.30 -13.44
CA LEU A 68 -5.52 -19.31 -14.14
C LEU A 68 -5.24 -19.35 -15.64
N ILE A 69 -5.17 -18.17 -16.29
CA ILE A 69 -4.88 -18.08 -17.73
C ILE A 69 -3.45 -18.54 -17.99
N THR A 70 -2.50 -18.13 -17.16
CA THR A 70 -1.10 -18.55 -17.29
C THR A 70 -0.97 -20.07 -17.20
N PHE A 71 -1.66 -20.70 -16.25
CA PHE A 71 -1.64 -22.14 -16.06
C PHE A 71 -2.19 -22.89 -17.28
N LEU A 72 -3.17 -22.31 -17.99
CA LEU A 72 -3.69 -22.87 -19.24
C LEU A 72 -2.64 -22.91 -20.36
N PHE A 73 -1.78 -21.90 -20.46
CA PHE A 73 -0.77 -21.81 -21.52
C PHE A 73 0.55 -22.50 -21.17
N ILE A 74 0.97 -22.42 -19.91
CA ILE A 74 2.19 -23.05 -19.40
C ILE A 74 1.76 -23.96 -18.25
N PRO A 75 1.24 -25.17 -18.57
CA PRO A 75 0.90 -26.14 -17.55
C PRO A 75 2.18 -26.52 -16.82
N GLY A 76 2.24 -26.18 -15.55
CA GLY A 76 3.35 -26.47 -14.65
C GLY A 76 2.82 -27.04 -13.35
N VAL A 77 3.56 -26.82 -12.26
CA VAL A 77 3.08 -27.24 -10.95
C VAL A 77 2.04 -26.25 -10.43
N TYR A 78 0.83 -26.73 -10.15
CA TYR A 78 -0.25 -25.92 -9.61
C TYR A 78 -0.28 -26.01 -8.07
N SER A 79 -0.53 -24.87 -7.44
CA SER A 79 -0.89 -24.81 -6.02
C SER A 79 -1.85 -23.66 -5.83
N TRP A 80 -2.90 -23.89 -5.03
CA TRP A 80 -3.82 -22.83 -4.61
C TRP A 80 -3.09 -21.68 -3.89
N TYR A 81 -1.97 -21.97 -3.20
CA TYR A 81 -1.16 -20.94 -2.56
C TYR A 81 -0.53 -19.98 -3.58
N TYR A 82 -0.17 -20.44 -4.79
CA TYR A 82 0.34 -19.56 -5.85
C TYR A 82 -0.76 -18.63 -6.38
N THR A 83 -1.97 -19.14 -6.58
CA THR A 83 -3.12 -18.29 -6.97
C THR A 83 -3.41 -17.25 -5.90
N LEU A 84 -3.38 -17.65 -4.62
CA LEU A 84 -3.56 -16.74 -3.49
C LEU A 84 -2.42 -15.70 -3.41
N PHE A 85 -1.17 -16.13 -3.61
CA PHE A 85 0.00 -15.25 -3.67
C PHE A 85 -0.20 -14.15 -4.71
N LEU A 86 -0.58 -14.53 -5.95
CA LEU A 86 -0.73 -13.57 -7.05
C LEU A 86 -1.93 -12.65 -6.82
N SER A 87 -3.02 -13.17 -6.25
CA SER A 87 -4.19 -12.37 -5.87
C SER A 87 -3.83 -11.33 -4.80
N LEU A 88 -3.09 -11.73 -3.76
CA LEU A 88 -2.61 -10.81 -2.71
C LEU A 88 -1.58 -9.82 -3.24
N ALA A 89 -0.77 -10.21 -4.22
CA ALA A 89 0.17 -9.32 -4.89
C ALA A 89 -0.52 -8.17 -5.63
N GLY A 90 -1.78 -8.32 -6.05
CA GLY A 90 -2.58 -7.21 -6.56
C GLY A 90 -3.37 -6.48 -5.47
N PHE A 91 -3.87 -7.22 -4.48
CA PHE A 91 -4.69 -6.64 -3.41
C PHE A 91 -3.93 -5.66 -2.53
N ILE A 92 -2.76 -6.04 -2.02
CA ILE A 92 -1.99 -5.27 -1.03
C ILE A 92 -1.54 -3.90 -1.60
N PRO A 93 -1.00 -3.80 -2.83
CA PRO A 93 -0.71 -2.51 -3.46
C PRO A 93 -1.95 -1.63 -3.61
N GLY A 94 -3.10 -2.21 -3.93
CA GLY A 94 -4.36 -1.48 -4.06
C GLY A 94 -4.88 -0.93 -2.73
N VAL A 95 -4.71 -1.66 -1.63
CA VAL A 95 -5.03 -1.15 -0.29
C VAL A 95 -4.15 0.05 0.05
N SER A 96 -2.83 -0.03 -0.22
CA SER A 96 -1.91 1.08 0.04
C SER A 96 -2.26 2.33 -0.79
N PHE A 97 -2.55 2.16 -2.09
CA PHE A 97 -3.00 3.27 -2.93
C PHE A 97 -4.29 3.90 -2.39
N TRP A 98 -5.27 3.07 -2.02
CA TRP A 98 -6.52 3.57 -1.47
C TRP A 98 -6.32 4.34 -0.14
N PHE A 99 -5.46 3.85 0.74
CA PHE A 99 -5.18 4.49 2.03
C PHE A 99 -4.41 5.81 1.85
N PHE A 100 -3.26 5.79 1.17
CA PHE A 100 -2.43 6.99 1.05
C PHE A 100 -3.02 7.99 0.05
N VAL A 101 -3.36 7.54 -1.15
CA VAL A 101 -3.68 8.45 -2.26
C VAL A 101 -5.13 8.90 -2.21
N ILE A 102 -6.08 7.97 -2.08
CA ILE A 102 -7.51 8.32 -2.09
C ILE A 102 -7.93 8.93 -0.75
N LYS A 103 -7.68 8.23 0.37
CA LYS A 103 -8.10 8.70 1.70
C LYS A 103 -7.20 9.81 2.23
N GLY A 104 -5.88 9.63 2.14
CA GLY A 104 -4.93 10.65 2.58
C GLY A 104 -5.15 12.00 1.92
N LYS A 105 -5.28 12.06 0.57
CA LYS A 105 -5.59 13.32 -0.12
C LYS A 105 -6.90 13.94 0.39
N LYS A 106 -7.97 13.16 0.52
CA LYS A 106 -9.26 13.64 1.04
C LYS A 106 -9.19 14.15 2.49
N TRP A 107 -8.26 13.65 3.30
CA TRP A 107 -8.09 14.12 4.69
C TRP A 107 -7.37 15.45 4.79
N PHE A 108 -6.48 15.76 3.85
CA PHE A 108 -5.64 16.96 3.87
C PHE A 108 -6.03 18.03 2.85
N GLU A 109 -6.92 17.71 1.91
CA GLU A 109 -7.49 18.67 0.96
C GLU A 109 -8.30 19.75 1.69
N LYS A 110 -7.92 21.03 1.51
CA LYS A 110 -8.52 22.16 2.24
C LYS A 110 -10.03 22.23 2.06
N LYS A 111 -10.53 22.02 0.84
CA LYS A 111 -11.97 22.01 0.54
C LYS A 111 -12.73 20.94 1.36
N SER A 112 -12.17 19.74 1.48
CA SER A 112 -12.74 18.65 2.28
C SER A 112 -12.73 18.97 3.78
N ILE A 113 -11.71 19.65 4.27
CA ILE A 113 -11.63 20.05 5.69
C ILE A 113 -12.58 21.20 5.99
N LEU A 114 -12.62 22.22 5.12
CA LEU A 114 -13.50 23.39 5.25
C LEU A 114 -14.97 22.96 5.25
N SER A 115 -15.40 22.14 4.28
CA SER A 115 -16.77 21.62 4.23
C SER A 115 -17.17 20.87 5.51
N ARG A 116 -16.29 20.05 6.09
CA ARG A 116 -16.55 19.37 7.39
C ARG A 116 -16.65 20.36 8.55
N LEU A 117 -15.87 21.43 8.53
CA LEU A 117 -15.93 22.46 9.57
C LEU A 117 -17.17 23.35 9.43
N GLU A 118 -17.54 23.72 8.20
CA GLU A 118 -18.77 24.43 7.88
C GLU A 118 -19.99 23.64 8.34
N GLN A 119 -20.03 22.33 8.09
CA GLN A 119 -21.10 21.45 8.57
C GLN A 119 -21.17 21.43 10.11
N LYS A 120 -20.01 21.39 10.80
CA LYS A 120 -19.97 21.49 12.27
C LYS A 120 -20.43 22.85 12.78
N ILE A 121 -20.04 23.93 12.10
CA ILE A 121 -20.49 25.30 12.41
C ILE A 121 -21.99 25.42 12.23
N PHE A 122 -22.55 24.90 11.13
CA PHE A 122 -23.98 24.86 10.88
C PHE A 122 -24.74 24.13 11.99
N ASN A 123 -24.27 22.93 12.38
CA ASN A 123 -24.86 22.18 13.47
C ASN A 123 -24.81 22.93 14.81
N GLN A 124 -23.74 23.68 15.09
CA GLN A 124 -23.66 24.51 16.30
C GLN A 124 -24.57 25.73 16.25
N LYS A 125 -24.66 26.42 15.09
CA LYS A 125 -25.60 27.52 14.90
C LYS A 125 -27.05 27.07 15.10
N ARG A 126 -27.40 25.87 14.60
CA ARG A 126 -28.71 25.25 14.83
C ARG A 126 -28.99 25.04 16.32
N LYS A 127 -28.02 24.50 17.08
CA LYS A 127 -28.16 24.34 18.54
C LYS A 127 -28.36 25.66 19.28
N ILE A 128 -27.68 26.73 18.85
CA ILE A 128 -27.90 28.06 19.42
C ILE A 128 -29.34 28.52 19.14
N PHE A 129 -29.81 28.38 17.90
CA PHE A 129 -31.17 28.75 17.52
C PHE A 129 -32.22 27.99 18.34
N ASP A 130 -32.07 26.67 18.47
CA ASP A 130 -32.99 25.82 19.25
C ASP A 130 -33.03 26.25 20.74
N LEU A 131 -31.87 26.61 21.32
CA LEU A 131 -31.80 27.11 22.69
C LEU A 131 -32.41 28.49 22.86
N THR A 132 -32.17 29.41 21.92
CA THR A 132 -32.79 30.73 21.94
C THR A 132 -34.31 30.61 21.85
N TYR A 133 -34.83 29.72 21.01
CA TYR A 133 -36.26 29.46 20.91
C TYR A 133 -36.84 28.89 22.22
N HIS A 134 -36.14 27.94 22.86
CA HIS A 134 -36.58 27.36 24.12
C HIS A 134 -36.55 28.38 25.28
N LYS A 135 -35.53 29.26 25.31
CA LYS A 135 -35.41 30.37 26.27
C LYS A 135 -36.60 31.31 26.15
N ILE A 136 -37.00 31.66 24.92
CA ILE A 136 -38.19 32.50 24.66
C ILE A 136 -39.49 31.80 25.06
N SER A 137 -39.62 30.50 24.77
CA SER A 137 -40.88 29.76 24.98
C SER A 137 -41.16 29.38 26.44
N TYR A 138 -40.10 29.12 27.23
CA TYR A 138 -40.22 28.59 28.60
C TYR A 138 -39.63 29.50 29.68
N ASN A 139 -39.13 30.69 29.31
CA ASN A 139 -38.54 31.68 30.22
C ASN A 139 -37.44 31.12 31.16
N THR A 140 -36.70 30.12 30.68
CA THR A 140 -35.60 29.47 31.41
C THR A 140 -34.25 30.04 30.96
N ASN A 141 -33.50 30.64 31.88
CA ASN A 141 -32.18 31.23 31.60
C ASN A 141 -31.05 30.24 31.91
N ASP A 142 -30.61 29.50 30.90
CA ASP A 142 -29.47 28.58 30.99
C ASP A 142 -28.18 29.20 30.38
N ASP A 143 -27.72 30.31 30.98
CA ASP A 143 -26.62 31.14 30.44
C ASP A 143 -25.28 30.39 30.34
N PHE A 144 -25.05 29.37 31.17
CA PHE A 144 -23.84 28.54 31.11
C PHE A 144 -23.78 27.72 29.82
N LEU A 145 -24.91 27.14 29.41
CA LEU A 145 -25.01 26.27 28.25
C LEU A 145 -24.85 27.09 26.95
N GLU A 146 -25.45 28.29 26.92
CA GLU A 146 -25.29 29.27 25.84
C GLU A 146 -23.81 29.67 25.66
N LYS A 147 -23.14 30.07 26.74
CA LYS A 147 -21.70 30.42 26.72
C LYS A 147 -20.85 29.25 26.21
N LYS A 148 -21.12 28.02 26.65
CA LYS A 148 -20.37 26.81 26.22
C LYS A 148 -20.50 26.56 24.72
N ILE A 149 -21.67 26.78 24.13
CA ILE A 149 -21.89 26.58 22.69
C ILE A 149 -21.28 27.72 21.88
N GLN A 150 -21.42 28.97 22.32
CA GLN A 150 -20.77 30.12 21.68
C GLN A 150 -19.24 29.98 21.67
N GLN A 151 -18.63 29.54 22.78
CA GLN A 151 -17.20 29.25 22.85
C GLN A 151 -16.78 28.16 21.85
N LYS A 152 -17.57 27.07 21.71
CA LYS A 152 -17.32 26.04 20.70
C LYS A 152 -17.45 26.57 19.27
N LEU A 153 -18.40 27.46 19.01
CA LEU A 153 -18.56 28.11 17.70
C LEU A 153 -17.34 28.99 17.36
N LEU A 154 -16.92 29.85 18.30
CA LEU A 154 -15.73 30.69 18.15
C LEU A 154 -14.48 29.85 17.92
N PHE A 155 -14.32 28.74 18.63
CA PHE A 155 -13.22 27.79 18.42
C PHE A 155 -13.23 27.21 16.99
N LEU A 156 -14.40 26.80 16.49
CA LEU A 156 -14.53 26.28 15.12
C LEU A 156 -14.23 27.35 14.07
N GLN A 157 -14.70 28.58 14.25
CA GLN A 157 -14.40 29.70 13.34
C GLN A 157 -12.90 30.06 13.33
N LYS A 158 -12.26 30.10 14.51
CA LYS A 158 -10.79 30.25 14.62
C LYS A 158 -10.05 29.14 13.87
N LYS A 159 -10.56 27.91 13.95
CA LYS A 159 -9.98 26.76 13.24
C LYS A 159 -10.12 26.89 11.71
N VAL A 160 -11.25 27.39 11.22
CA VAL A 160 -11.45 27.70 9.78
C VAL A 160 -10.40 28.69 9.29
N LYS A 161 -10.25 29.85 9.96
CA LYS A 161 -9.22 30.86 9.62
C LYS A 161 -7.81 30.28 9.61
N LYS A 162 -7.49 29.38 10.54
CA LYS A 162 -6.18 28.69 10.57
C LYS A 162 -5.97 27.79 9.35
N ILE A 163 -7.01 27.10 8.89
CA ILE A 163 -6.95 26.18 7.74
C ILE A 163 -6.94 26.94 6.42
N GLU A 164 -7.54 28.13 6.37
CA GLU A 164 -7.43 29.01 5.20
C GLU A 164 -5.98 29.34 4.84
N ASN A 165 -5.14 29.54 5.87
CA ASN A 165 -3.71 29.84 5.71
C ASN A 165 -2.81 28.59 5.69
N TRP A 166 -3.39 27.38 5.68
CA TRP A 166 -2.62 26.15 5.79
C TRP A 166 -2.07 25.69 4.43
N LYS A 167 -0.77 25.34 4.41
CA LYS A 167 -0.10 24.69 3.27
C LYS A 167 -0.41 23.19 3.24
N GLU A 168 -1.33 22.78 2.36
CA GLU A 168 -1.77 21.37 2.19
C GLU A 168 -0.60 20.41 1.90
N GLU A 169 0.31 20.79 1.00
CA GLU A 169 1.43 19.96 0.56
C GLU A 169 2.31 19.51 1.74
N LYS A 170 2.64 20.44 2.65
CA LYS A 170 3.49 20.14 3.82
C LYS A 170 2.81 19.18 4.79
N ALA A 171 1.48 19.31 4.95
CA ALA A 171 0.72 18.42 5.83
C ALA A 171 0.63 17.01 5.26
N LEU A 172 0.37 16.89 3.97
CA LEU A 172 0.28 15.61 3.27
C LEU A 172 1.64 14.89 3.29
N LEU A 173 2.73 15.60 3.03
CA LEU A 173 4.10 15.06 3.13
C LEU A 173 4.42 14.54 4.54
N ASN A 174 4.04 15.29 5.58
CA ASN A 174 4.24 14.86 6.96
C ASN A 174 3.41 13.62 7.30
N PHE A 175 2.15 13.55 6.85
CA PHE A 175 1.31 12.37 7.04
C PHE A 175 1.94 11.13 6.38
N TYR A 176 2.37 11.24 5.13
CA TYR A 176 3.00 10.14 4.39
C TYR A 176 4.26 9.65 5.11
N TRP A 177 5.11 10.56 5.56
CA TRP A 177 6.34 10.24 6.29
C TRP A 177 6.05 9.54 7.63
N ILE A 178 5.18 10.10 8.47
CA ILE A 178 4.86 9.52 9.79
C ILE A 178 4.21 8.16 9.63
N ALA A 179 3.18 8.06 8.77
CA ALA A 179 2.43 6.83 8.59
C ALA A 179 3.31 5.71 8.02
N SER A 180 4.16 6.02 7.03
CA SER A 180 5.05 5.01 6.45
C SER A 180 6.10 4.51 7.43
N ILE A 181 6.74 5.40 8.21
CA ILE A 181 7.70 4.99 9.24
C ILE A 181 7.02 4.12 10.30
N LEU A 182 5.83 4.51 10.77
CA LEU A 182 5.11 3.74 11.79
C LEU A 182 4.78 2.33 11.28
N ILE A 183 4.31 2.21 10.04
CA ILE A 183 4.01 0.92 9.42
C ILE A 183 5.29 0.08 9.27
N LEU A 184 6.38 0.66 8.76
CA LEU A 184 7.65 -0.06 8.57
C LEU A 184 8.23 -0.52 9.91
N ILE A 185 8.22 0.32 10.94
CA ILE A 185 8.66 -0.05 12.29
C ILE A 185 7.79 -1.20 12.82
N SER A 186 6.47 -1.12 12.68
CA SER A 186 5.57 -2.20 13.09
C SER A 186 5.90 -3.53 12.40
N ILE A 187 6.18 -3.51 11.09
CA ILE A 187 6.59 -4.71 10.34
C ILE A 187 7.91 -5.24 10.90
N THR A 188 8.91 -4.37 11.09
CA THR A 188 10.21 -4.79 11.64
C THR A 188 10.06 -5.43 13.02
N MET A 189 9.25 -4.85 13.90
CA MET A 189 9.00 -5.38 15.25
C MET A 189 8.30 -6.74 15.19
N ILE A 190 7.29 -6.90 14.33
CA ILE A 190 6.60 -8.18 14.12
C ILE A 190 7.58 -9.23 13.61
N THR A 191 8.41 -8.90 12.61
CA THR A 191 9.40 -9.85 12.07
C THR A 191 10.45 -10.24 13.11
N ILE A 192 10.96 -9.29 13.90
CA ILE A 192 11.90 -9.57 15.01
C ILE A 192 11.25 -10.51 16.03
N TYR A 193 10.01 -10.21 16.44
CA TYR A 193 9.26 -11.01 17.39
C TYR A 193 9.08 -12.45 16.88
N VAL A 194 8.59 -12.62 15.64
CA VAL A 194 8.37 -13.94 15.04
C VAL A 194 9.68 -14.74 14.95
N VAL A 195 10.78 -14.11 14.55
CA VAL A 195 12.07 -14.81 14.38
C VAL A 195 12.73 -15.19 15.70
N LEU A 196 12.71 -14.30 16.71
CA LEU A 196 13.37 -14.57 17.98
C LEU A 196 12.59 -15.58 18.84
N PHE A 197 11.25 -15.47 18.87
CA PHE A 197 10.40 -16.28 19.75
C PHE A 197 9.88 -17.57 19.10
N SER A 198 10.14 -17.81 17.82
CA SER A 198 9.83 -19.12 17.21
C SER A 198 10.88 -20.16 17.60
N SER A 199 10.41 -21.23 18.23
CA SER A 199 11.18 -22.44 18.55
C SER A 199 11.37 -23.35 17.33
N SER A 200 10.57 -23.16 16.28
CA SER A 200 10.51 -24.05 15.11
C SER A 200 11.57 -23.76 14.04
N ILE A 201 12.32 -22.66 14.13
CA ILE A 201 13.35 -22.34 13.13
C ILE A 201 14.66 -22.99 13.57
N ASP A 202 14.94 -24.18 13.02
CA ASP A 202 16.20 -24.88 13.19
C ASP A 202 17.17 -24.51 12.05
N PHE A 203 18.36 -24.04 12.44
CA PHE A 203 19.42 -23.63 11.52
C PHE A 203 20.48 -24.72 11.32
N SER A 204 20.36 -25.85 12.01
CA SER A 204 21.31 -26.97 12.01
C SER A 204 21.62 -27.52 10.61
N GLN A 205 20.65 -27.48 9.70
CA GLN A 205 20.78 -28.01 8.34
C GLN A 205 21.17 -26.95 7.28
N SER A 206 21.27 -25.68 7.66
CA SER A 206 21.44 -24.60 6.68
C SER A 206 22.92 -24.20 6.50
N ARG A 207 23.46 -24.34 5.28
CA ARG A 207 24.87 -24.00 4.99
C ARG A 207 25.17 -22.50 5.00
N PHE A 208 24.17 -21.66 4.76
CA PHE A 208 24.36 -20.22 4.53
C PHE A 208 24.03 -19.33 5.73
N ILE A 209 23.20 -19.81 6.66
CA ILE A 209 22.70 -19.00 7.78
C ILE A 209 22.87 -19.78 9.07
N SER A 210 24.04 -19.66 9.68
CA SER A 210 24.38 -20.42 10.89
C SER A 210 23.56 -20.02 12.12
N ASN A 211 23.11 -18.77 12.21
CA ASN A 211 22.55 -18.19 13.43
C ASN A 211 21.25 -17.40 13.18
N LYS A 212 20.36 -17.39 14.19
CA LYS A 212 19.11 -16.58 14.20
C LYS A 212 19.36 -15.10 13.90
N ILE A 213 20.48 -14.56 14.41
CA ILE A 213 20.85 -13.15 14.21
C ILE A 213 21.16 -12.88 12.74
N SER A 214 21.93 -13.73 12.08
CA SER A 214 22.26 -13.56 10.66
C SER A 214 21.01 -13.65 9.77
N PHE A 215 20.09 -14.55 10.11
CA PHE A 215 18.78 -14.62 9.46
C PHE A 215 17.96 -13.34 9.62
N LEU A 216 17.93 -12.80 10.85
CA LEU A 216 17.22 -11.57 11.18
C LEU A 216 17.83 -10.36 10.46
N VAL A 217 19.15 -10.26 10.38
CA VAL A 217 19.83 -9.20 9.61
C VAL A 217 19.46 -9.28 8.13
N LEU A 218 19.49 -10.49 7.54
CA LEU A 218 19.18 -10.67 6.12
C LEU A 218 17.72 -10.33 5.79
N THR A 219 16.78 -10.81 6.62
CA THR A 219 15.34 -10.54 6.44
C THR A 219 15.01 -9.06 6.59
N LEU A 220 15.62 -8.38 7.56
CA LEU A 220 15.35 -6.98 7.85
C LEU A 220 16.10 -6.01 6.94
N PHE A 221 17.17 -6.44 6.27
CA PHE A 221 18.03 -5.57 5.46
C PHE A 221 17.21 -4.75 4.45
N GLY A 222 16.27 -5.37 3.75
CA GLY A 222 15.41 -4.69 2.78
C GLY A 222 14.51 -3.64 3.43
N THR A 223 13.80 -4.00 4.51
CA THR A 223 12.91 -3.07 5.21
C THR A 223 13.67 -1.92 5.88
N PHE A 224 14.83 -2.20 6.45
CA PHE A 224 15.68 -1.20 7.10
C PHE A 224 16.29 -0.23 6.07
N SER A 225 16.78 -0.76 4.95
CA SER A 225 17.23 0.02 3.81
C SER A 225 16.14 0.98 3.31
N MET A 226 14.88 0.52 3.27
CA MET A 226 13.73 1.37 2.90
C MET A 226 13.41 2.45 3.93
N ILE A 227 13.54 2.17 5.24
CA ILE A 227 13.38 3.19 6.29
C ILE A 227 14.42 4.30 6.10
N ILE A 228 15.69 3.91 5.94
CA ILE A 228 16.80 4.84 5.70
C ILE A 228 16.50 5.67 4.44
N PHE A 229 16.15 5.01 3.35
CA PHE A 229 15.82 5.68 2.09
C PHE A 229 14.69 6.69 2.25
N LEU A 230 13.62 6.38 2.98
CA LEU A 230 12.51 7.31 3.21
C LEU A 230 12.90 8.53 4.05
N ILE A 231 13.79 8.35 5.03
CA ILE A 231 14.33 9.45 5.84
C ILE A 231 15.13 10.39 4.94
N PHE A 232 16.05 9.86 4.15
CA PHE A 232 16.84 10.67 3.21
C PHE A 232 15.97 11.32 2.13
N ALA A 233 15.07 10.56 1.50
CA ALA A 233 14.19 11.03 0.43
C ALA A 233 13.28 12.18 0.90
N ARG A 234 12.92 12.25 2.18
CA ARG A 234 12.11 13.35 2.71
C ARG A 234 12.81 14.71 2.58
N PHE A 235 14.10 14.77 2.89
CA PHE A 235 14.84 16.04 2.98
C PHE A 235 15.49 16.45 1.65
N ILE A 236 15.68 15.50 0.75
CA ILE A 236 16.26 15.77 -0.57
C ILE A 236 15.24 16.47 -1.49
N LYS A 237 15.60 17.66 -2.00
CA LYS A 237 14.77 18.49 -2.89
C LYS A 237 14.28 17.74 -4.14
N PHE A 238 15.09 16.81 -4.66
CA PHE A 238 14.75 15.99 -5.84
C PHE A 238 13.48 15.15 -5.66
N PHE A 239 13.26 14.60 -4.46
CA PHE A 239 12.10 13.75 -4.17
C PHE A 239 10.87 14.58 -3.76
N ARG A 240 11.10 15.75 -3.15
CA ARG A 240 10.01 16.69 -2.83
C ARG A 240 9.43 17.33 -4.09
N LYS A 241 10.25 17.59 -5.10
CA LYS A 241 9.81 18.18 -6.39
C LYS A 241 8.93 17.19 -7.16
N ASN A 242 7.88 17.69 -7.80
CA ASN A 242 6.92 16.93 -8.61
C ASN A 242 6.22 15.78 -7.85
N GLU A 243 6.04 15.93 -6.53
CA GLU A 243 5.25 14.99 -5.71
C GLU A 243 5.72 13.51 -5.80
N ARG A 244 7.00 13.31 -6.18
CA ARG A 244 7.59 11.98 -6.34
C ARG A 244 7.58 11.21 -5.02
N TYR A 245 7.87 11.90 -3.92
CA TYR A 245 7.78 11.35 -2.57
C TYR A 245 6.39 10.77 -2.27
N LEU A 246 5.31 11.47 -2.68
CA LEU A 246 3.93 11.01 -2.50
C LEU A 246 3.60 9.80 -3.38
N THR A 247 4.34 9.56 -4.46
CA THR A 247 4.19 8.34 -5.27
C THR A 247 5.01 7.18 -4.71
N ILE A 248 6.22 7.45 -4.25
CA ILE A 248 7.19 6.45 -3.78
C ILE A 248 6.79 5.86 -2.42
N VAL A 249 6.33 6.67 -1.48
CA VAL A 249 5.98 6.21 -0.12
C VAL A 249 4.94 5.09 -0.12
N PRO A 250 3.78 5.21 -0.79
CA PRO A 250 2.80 4.13 -0.84
C PRO A 250 3.37 2.84 -1.44
N ILE A 251 4.29 2.97 -2.41
CA ILE A 251 4.96 1.85 -3.07
C ILE A 251 5.87 1.08 -2.10
N ILE A 252 6.67 1.82 -1.34
CA ILE A 252 7.54 1.25 -0.31
C ILE A 252 6.72 0.55 0.76
N VAL A 253 5.65 1.20 1.24
CA VAL A 253 4.81 0.64 2.30
C VAL A 253 4.18 -0.68 1.88
N PHE A 254 3.58 -0.75 0.70
CA PHE A 254 2.99 -2.03 0.27
C PHE A 254 4.05 -3.08 -0.03
N SER A 255 5.21 -2.70 -0.56
CA SER A 255 6.27 -3.66 -0.88
C SER A 255 6.80 -4.29 0.40
N ALA A 256 7.03 -3.49 1.44
CA ALA A 256 7.46 -3.97 2.75
C ALA A 256 6.38 -4.81 3.47
N LEU A 257 5.10 -4.46 3.32
CA LEU A 257 3.98 -5.27 3.86
C LEU A 257 3.82 -6.60 3.13
N GLN A 258 3.98 -6.56 1.81
CA GLN A 258 3.71 -7.72 0.96
C GLN A 258 4.74 -8.82 1.16
N GLU A 259 6.04 -8.50 1.15
CA GLU A 259 7.10 -9.52 1.11
C GLU A 259 7.00 -10.56 2.25
N PRO A 260 6.86 -10.21 3.54
CA PRO A 260 6.73 -11.20 4.61
C PRO A 260 5.53 -12.13 4.42
N ILE A 261 4.38 -11.57 4.01
CA ILE A 261 3.14 -12.33 3.79
C ILE A 261 3.30 -13.28 2.61
N THR A 262 3.81 -12.76 1.49
CA THR A 262 3.91 -13.52 0.26
C THR A 262 5.00 -14.57 0.31
N ASN A 263 6.08 -14.36 1.07
CA ASN A 263 7.13 -15.37 1.24
C ASN A 263 6.62 -16.60 1.99
N ILE A 264 5.77 -16.42 3.01
CA ILE A 264 5.13 -17.54 3.73
C ILE A 264 4.23 -18.33 2.78
N ILE A 265 3.39 -17.63 2.01
CA ILE A 265 2.44 -18.26 1.09
C ILE A 265 3.17 -18.98 -0.04
N ALA A 266 4.20 -18.35 -0.63
CA ALA A 266 5.01 -18.96 -1.67
C ALA A 266 5.72 -20.21 -1.16
N ALA A 267 6.31 -20.18 0.04
CA ALA A 267 6.94 -21.34 0.63
C ALA A 267 5.96 -22.51 0.86
N LYS A 268 4.73 -22.24 1.29
CA LYS A 268 3.67 -23.27 1.37
C LYS A 268 3.28 -23.81 -0.01
N GLY A 269 3.26 -22.93 -1.02
CA GLY A 269 3.03 -23.32 -2.41
C GLY A 269 4.12 -24.25 -2.94
N ASP A 270 5.39 -23.94 -2.67
CA ASP A 270 6.52 -24.75 -3.09
C ASP A 270 6.44 -26.17 -2.53
N VAL A 271 6.13 -26.31 -1.24
CA VAL A 271 5.96 -27.62 -0.58
C VAL A 271 4.74 -28.37 -1.10
N GLN A 272 3.57 -27.72 -1.18
CA GLN A 272 2.34 -28.37 -1.66
C GLN A 272 2.48 -28.85 -3.11
N SER A 273 3.14 -28.06 -3.92
CA SER A 273 3.38 -28.35 -5.32
C SER A 273 4.42 -29.48 -5.51
N GLY A 274 5.23 -29.76 -4.49
CA GLY A 274 6.35 -30.70 -4.59
C GLY A 274 7.57 -30.09 -5.28
N ALA A 275 7.60 -28.77 -5.51
CA ALA A 275 8.75 -28.06 -6.04
C ALA A 275 9.94 -28.05 -5.06
N LEU A 276 9.65 -28.03 -3.75
CA LEU A 276 10.63 -28.16 -2.68
C LEU A 276 10.11 -29.12 -1.61
N ILE A 277 11.04 -29.86 -0.98
CA ILE A 277 10.70 -30.95 -0.05
C ILE A 277 10.27 -30.39 1.32
N ASN A 278 10.97 -29.35 1.80
CA ASN A 278 10.80 -28.83 3.15
C ASN A 278 10.35 -27.37 3.12
N PHE A 279 9.47 -27.01 4.04
CA PHE A 279 9.00 -25.62 4.19
C PHE A 279 10.16 -24.68 4.52
N ASP A 280 11.10 -25.12 5.35
CA ASP A 280 12.21 -24.27 5.80
C ASP A 280 13.13 -23.89 4.64
N THR A 281 13.47 -24.84 3.76
CA THR A 281 14.28 -24.55 2.58
C THR A 281 13.54 -23.64 1.61
N ALA A 282 12.26 -23.88 1.38
CA ALA A 282 11.41 -23.00 0.56
C ALA A 282 11.36 -21.58 1.13
N PHE A 283 11.08 -21.44 2.42
CA PHE A 283 11.00 -20.16 3.10
C PHE A 283 12.33 -19.39 3.05
N LEU A 284 13.46 -20.07 3.29
CA LEU A 284 14.79 -19.48 3.18
C LEU A 284 15.06 -18.95 1.77
N THR A 285 14.70 -19.69 0.71
CA THR A 285 14.94 -19.23 -0.67
C THR A 285 14.17 -17.95 -1.00
N HIS A 286 12.93 -17.82 -0.54
CA HIS A 286 12.14 -16.59 -0.73
C HIS A 286 12.70 -15.43 0.07
N ILE A 287 13.13 -15.67 1.30
CA ILE A 287 13.69 -14.65 2.18
C ILE A 287 15.00 -14.07 1.66
N ILE A 288 15.93 -14.90 1.18
CA ILE A 288 17.22 -14.43 0.69
C ILE A 288 17.04 -13.41 -0.44
N THR A 289 16.03 -13.61 -1.29
CA THR A 289 15.72 -12.71 -2.42
C THR A 289 14.87 -11.50 -2.05
N SER A 290 14.21 -11.51 -0.87
CA SER A 290 13.26 -10.48 -0.44
C SER A 290 13.83 -9.06 -0.45
N PRO A 291 15.02 -8.77 0.11
CA PRO A 291 15.55 -7.40 0.12
C PRO A 291 15.70 -6.79 -1.27
N VAL A 292 16.18 -7.58 -2.23
CA VAL A 292 16.36 -7.15 -3.63
C VAL A 292 15.01 -6.95 -4.31
N LYS A 293 14.02 -7.83 -4.06
CA LYS A 293 12.67 -7.70 -4.60
C LYS A 293 12.00 -6.40 -4.20
N ILE A 294 12.16 -5.92 -2.96
CA ILE A 294 11.56 -4.65 -2.51
C ILE A 294 12.06 -3.48 -3.37
N TRP A 295 13.37 -3.43 -3.67
CA TRP A 295 13.97 -2.39 -4.53
C TRP A 295 13.54 -2.48 -5.99
N ILE A 296 13.48 -3.70 -6.55
CA ILE A 296 13.01 -3.93 -7.92
C ILE A 296 11.53 -3.52 -8.03
N ASN A 297 10.68 -3.95 -7.09
CA ASN A 297 9.27 -3.58 -7.04
C ASN A 297 9.11 -2.06 -7.00
N LEU A 298 9.86 -1.37 -6.13
CA LEU A 298 9.82 0.09 -6.06
C LEU A 298 10.13 0.73 -7.42
N SER A 299 11.22 0.30 -8.05
CA SER A 299 11.72 0.90 -9.28
C SER A 299 10.74 0.69 -10.44
N VAL A 300 10.35 -0.56 -10.70
CA VAL A 300 9.46 -0.93 -11.81
C VAL A 300 8.09 -0.29 -11.65
N ILE A 301 7.52 -0.36 -10.43
CA ILE A 301 6.16 0.14 -10.18
C ILE A 301 6.14 1.67 -10.25
N TYR A 302 7.17 2.35 -9.74
CA TYR A 302 7.27 3.81 -9.83
C TYR A 302 7.32 4.29 -11.28
N PHE A 303 8.21 3.73 -12.11
CA PHE A 303 8.32 4.14 -13.51
C PHE A 303 7.06 3.81 -14.31
N THR A 304 6.47 2.63 -14.08
CA THR A 304 5.26 2.22 -14.78
C THR A 304 4.06 3.06 -14.35
N ALA A 305 3.89 3.32 -13.05
CA ALA A 305 2.82 4.18 -12.56
C ALA A 305 2.94 5.58 -13.15
N LYS A 306 4.15 6.14 -13.22
CA LYS A 306 4.39 7.45 -13.83
C LYS A 306 3.96 7.51 -15.30
N ALA A 307 4.13 6.43 -16.06
CA ALA A 307 3.72 6.35 -17.46
C ALA A 307 2.22 6.11 -17.64
N VAL A 308 1.64 5.19 -16.87
CA VAL A 308 0.27 4.69 -17.09
C VAL A 308 -0.79 5.55 -16.39
N VAL A 309 -0.50 6.02 -15.18
CA VAL A 309 -1.49 6.72 -14.36
C VAL A 309 -2.05 7.98 -15.03
N PRO A 310 -1.25 8.82 -15.72
CA PRO A 310 -1.77 9.96 -16.50
C PRO A 310 -2.76 9.56 -17.60
N LEU A 311 -2.54 8.42 -18.26
CA LEU A 311 -3.40 7.90 -19.34
C LEU A 311 -4.75 7.45 -18.79
N VAL A 312 -4.75 6.80 -17.63
CA VAL A 312 -5.96 6.23 -17.01
C VAL A 312 -6.86 7.32 -16.42
N TYR A 313 -6.26 8.32 -15.75
CA TYR A 313 -7.03 9.30 -15.01
C TYR A 313 -7.18 10.66 -15.71
N LYS A 314 -6.61 10.86 -16.91
CA LYS A 314 -6.60 12.11 -17.74
C LYS A 314 -6.05 13.38 -17.05
N LYS A 315 -6.11 13.46 -15.72
CA LYS A 315 -5.55 14.46 -14.80
C LYS A 315 -5.02 13.72 -13.58
N PHE A 316 -3.94 12.98 -13.76
CA PHE A 316 -3.14 12.51 -12.63
C PHE A 316 -1.80 13.23 -12.60
N ALA A 317 -1.89 14.53 -12.71
CA ALA A 317 -0.93 15.31 -12.01
C ALA A 317 -1.39 15.30 -10.56
N TYR A 318 -0.56 14.72 -9.71
CA TYR A 318 -0.14 15.39 -8.49
C TYR A 318 0.36 16.84 -8.82
N SER A 319 -0.47 17.64 -9.50
CA SER A 319 -0.29 19.06 -9.70
C SER A 319 -1.55 19.67 -9.16
N ILE A 320 -1.31 20.45 -8.13
CA ILE A 320 -2.11 21.62 -7.80
C ILE A 320 -2.36 22.38 -9.11
N ASN A 321 -3.59 22.34 -9.58
CA ASN A 321 -4.26 23.47 -10.24
C ASN A 321 -5.55 23.68 -9.48
#